data_AF-A0A087UJP6-F1
#
_entry.id   AF-A0A087UJP6-F1
#
_cell.length_a   1.000
_cell.length_b   1.000
_cell.length_c   1.000
_cell.angle_alpha   90.00
_cell.angle_beta   90.00
_cell.angle_gamma   90.00
#
_symmetry.space_group_name_H-M   'P 1'
#
loop_
_entity.id
_entity.type
_entity.pdbx_description
1 polymer ?
#
loop_
_entity_poly.entity_id
_entity_poly.type
_entity_poly.pdbx_seq_one_letter_code
_entity_poly.pdbx_strand_id
1 'polypeptide(L)'
;MNILHYFVGFAFYFGAGLSLIHDAVGFEDAKQRVHISDQWWIWRHIIGTIIFLLGFILQYYTHRGFALLRKTTDGHVVSTAHYMPCGGFFEYVSCPHYFAEILMYLSGCLILGGKSYTWWLLCLWVVTNQILTGLMSHQWYQQKFENYPPKRKAVIPFIV
;
A
#
# COMPACT_ATOMS: atom_id res chain seq x y z
N MET A 1 -9.20 -1.85 18.10
CA MET A 1 -7.77 -1.96 17.73
C MET A 1 -7.01 -2.44 18.97
N ASN A 2 -6.10 -3.40 18.85
CA ASN A 2 -5.22 -3.78 19.96
C ASN A 2 -4.09 -2.74 20.10
N ILE A 3 -3.76 -2.32 21.32
CA ILE A 3 -2.76 -1.27 21.60
C ILE A 3 -1.35 -1.67 21.13
N LEU A 4 -0.97 -2.93 21.26
CA LEU A 4 0.34 -3.43 20.82
C LEU A 4 0.48 -3.33 19.30
N HIS A 5 -0.57 -3.71 18.56
CA HIS A 5 -0.59 -3.54 17.10
C HIS A 5 -0.42 -2.08 16.69
N TYR A 6 -1.01 -1.14 17.43
CA TYR A 6 -0.84 0.28 17.17
C TYR A 6 0.61 0.73 17.35
N PHE A 7 1.28 0.32 18.44
CA PHE A 7 2.69 0.66 18.66
C PHE A 7 3.63 0.05 17.63
N VAL A 8 3.39 -1.20 17.21
CA VAL A 8 4.15 -1.86 16.15
C VAL A 8 4.03 -1.07 14.84
N GLY A 9 2.81 -0.66 14.48
CA GLY A 9 2.57 0.18 13.30
C GLY A 9 3.29 1.53 13.40
N PHE A 10 3.20 2.21 14.55
CA PHE A 10 3.89 3.48 14.77
C PHE A 10 5.40 3.36 14.61
N ALA A 11 6.02 2.37 15.26
CA ALA A 11 7.45 2.12 15.15
C ALA A 11 7.86 1.80 13.70
N PHE A 12 7.06 1.01 12.99
CA PHE A 12 7.29 0.67 11.59
C PHE A 12 7.30 1.92 10.69
N TYR A 13 6.25 2.75 10.74
CA TYR A 13 6.16 3.94 9.88
C TYR A 13 7.19 5.00 10.22
N PHE A 14 7.52 5.15 11.51
CA PHE A 14 8.62 6.01 11.94
C PHE A 14 9.96 5.54 11.38
N GLY A 15 10.25 4.24 11.49
CA GLY A 15 11.45 3.61 10.92
C GLY A 15 11.52 3.72 9.40
N ALA A 16 10.40 3.55 8.69
CA ALA A 16 10.33 3.72 7.25
C ALA A 16 10.69 5.15 6.83
N GLY A 17 10.16 6.17 7.53
CA GLY A 17 10.53 7.56 7.29
C GLY A 17 12.02 7.82 7.52
N LEU A 18 12.58 7.30 8.62
CA LEU A 18 14.01 7.42 8.90
C LEU A 18 14.89 6.73 7.87
N SER A 19 14.48 5.56 7.35
CA SER A 19 15.24 4.87 6.30
C SER A 19 15.33 5.69 5.01
N LEU A 20 14.23 6.35 4.61
CA LEU A 20 14.24 7.21 3.43
C LEU A 20 15.12 8.44 3.61
N ILE A 21 15.17 8.99 4.82
CA ILE A 21 16.04 10.12 5.15
C ILE A 21 17.52 9.68 5.18
N HIS A 22 17.81 8.51 5.76
CA HIS A 22 19.15 7.95 5.79
C HIS A 22 19.71 7.76 4.38
N ASP A 23 18.89 7.23 3.46
CA ASP A 23 19.27 6.99 2.07
C ASP A 23 19.16 8.24 1.19
N ALA A 24 18.76 9.39 1.75
CA ALA A 24 18.69 10.64 1.02
C ALA A 24 20.07 11.25 0.81
N VAL A 25 20.31 11.76 -0.39
CA VAL A 25 21.56 12.40 -0.81
C VAL A 25 21.90 13.55 0.14
N GLY A 26 23.02 13.45 0.86
CA GLY A 26 23.51 14.43 1.83
C GLY A 26 23.48 13.96 3.30
N PHE A 27 22.73 12.91 3.63
CA PHE A 27 22.77 12.26 4.95
C PHE A 27 23.64 11.01 4.96
N GLU A 28 23.80 10.33 3.82
CA GLU A 28 24.67 9.16 3.67
C GLU A 28 26.15 9.52 3.83
N ASP A 29 26.56 10.73 3.41
CA ASP A 29 27.94 11.19 3.50
C ASP A 29 28.03 12.71 3.75
N ALA A 30 28.31 13.11 5.00
CA ALA A 30 28.27 14.52 5.44
C ALA A 30 29.26 15.45 4.72
N LYS A 31 30.22 14.89 3.97
CA LYS A 31 31.19 15.63 3.15
C LYS A 31 30.70 15.92 1.73
N GLN A 32 29.63 15.27 1.27
CA GLN A 32 29.14 15.40 -0.09
C GLN A 32 28.19 16.60 -0.18
N ARG A 33 28.64 17.69 -0.83
CA ARG A 33 27.74 18.78 -1.20
C ARG A 33 26.64 18.22 -2.08
N VAL A 34 25.38 18.63 -1.83
CA VAL A 34 24.23 18.29 -2.68
C VAL A 34 24.48 18.85 -4.08
N HIS A 35 25.16 18.07 -4.92
CA HIS A 35 25.26 18.33 -6.34
C HIS A 35 24.00 17.75 -6.96
N ILE A 36 23.08 18.64 -7.34
CA ILE A 36 21.99 18.31 -8.23
C ILE A 36 22.63 18.00 -9.59
N SER A 37 23.00 16.74 -9.77
CA SER A 37 23.54 16.22 -11.03
C SER A 37 22.36 15.95 -11.98
N ASP A 38 22.55 16.13 -13.29
CA ASP A 38 21.54 15.80 -14.31
C ASP A 38 21.10 14.32 -14.29
N GLN A 39 21.81 13.47 -13.54
CA GLN A 39 21.45 12.09 -13.21
C GLN A 39 20.18 11.93 -12.35
N TRP A 40 19.55 12.99 -11.85
CA TRP A 40 18.28 12.85 -11.12
C TRP A 40 17.13 12.42 -12.07
N TRP A 41 17.25 12.68 -13.38
CA TRP A 41 16.30 12.24 -14.42
C TRP A 41 16.57 10.83 -14.96
N ILE A 42 17.11 9.93 -14.14
CA ILE A 42 17.21 8.51 -14.53
C ILE A 42 15.80 7.93 -14.67
N TRP A 43 15.58 7.17 -15.75
CA TRP A 43 14.31 6.48 -16.07
C TRP A 43 13.65 5.76 -14.88
N ARG A 44 14.45 5.25 -13.93
CA ARG A 44 13.99 4.61 -12.69
C ARG A 44 13.14 5.54 -11.82
N HIS A 45 13.51 6.81 -11.69
CA HIS A 45 12.75 7.79 -10.91
C HIS A 45 11.41 8.11 -11.60
N ILE A 46 11.41 8.24 -12.92
CA ILE A 46 10.19 8.51 -13.70
C ILE A 46 9.22 7.32 -13.58
N ILE A 47 9.70 6.11 -13.89
CA ILE A 47 8.88 4.89 -13.80
C ILE A 47 8.44 4.65 -12.36
N GLY A 48 9.34 4.79 -11.38
CA GLY A 48 9.01 4.64 -9.97
C GLY A 48 7.93 5.62 -9.53
N THR A 49 8.05 6.90 -9.90
CA THR A 49 7.03 7.91 -9.58
C THR A 49 5.68 7.59 -10.23
N ILE A 50 5.67 7.14 -11.48
CA ILE A 50 4.42 6.73 -12.15
C ILE A 50 3.78 5.54 -11.41
N ILE A 51 4.55 4.51 -11.05
CA ILE A 51 4.03 3.35 -10.31
C ILE A 51 3.50 3.79 -8.94
N PHE A 52 4.23 4.66 -8.24
CA PHE A 52 3.80 5.21 -6.95
C PHE A 52 2.46 5.94 -7.08
N LEU A 53 2.32 6.83 -8.08
CA LEU A 53 1.09 7.58 -8.32
C LEU A 53 -0.08 6.66 -8.69
N LEU A 54 0.15 5.63 -9.51
CA LEU A 54 -0.87 4.63 -9.83
C LEU A 54 -1.32 3.87 -8.57
N GLY A 55 -0.39 3.45 -7.73
CA GLY A 55 -0.68 2.83 -6.43
C GLY A 55 -1.49 3.77 -5.54
N PHE A 56 -1.05 5.01 -5.39
CA PHE A 56 -1.74 6.03 -4.60
C PHE A 56 -3.18 6.28 -5.07
N ILE A 57 -3.37 6.44 -6.39
CA ILE A 57 -4.69 6.62 -6.98
C ILE A 57 -5.59 5.40 -6.71
N LEU A 58 -5.07 4.19 -6.88
CA LEU A 58 -5.81 2.96 -6.59
C LEU A 58 -6.20 2.87 -5.12
N GLN A 59 -5.30 3.19 -4.20
CA GLN A 59 -5.57 3.20 -2.76
C GLN A 59 -6.65 4.23 -2.41
N TYR A 60 -6.55 5.45 -2.98
CA TYR A 60 -7.53 6.51 -2.77
C TYR A 60 -8.94 6.07 -3.22
N TYR A 61 -9.09 5.53 -4.42
CA TYR A 61 -10.39 5.05 -4.90
C TYR A 61 -10.93 3.91 -4.05
N THR A 62 -10.06 3.00 -3.59
CA THR A 62 -10.45 1.89 -2.73
C THR A 62 -10.97 2.37 -1.38
N HIS A 63 -10.24 3.28 -0.70
CA HIS A 63 -10.68 3.85 0.57
C HIS A 63 -11.92 4.71 0.44
N ARG A 64 -12.04 5.48 -0.65
CA ARG A 64 -13.26 6.21 -0.96
C ARG A 64 -14.45 5.25 -1.11
N GLY A 65 -14.25 4.12 -1.80
CA GLY A 65 -15.25 3.06 -1.91
C GLY A 65 -15.70 2.55 -0.53
N PHE A 66 -14.76 2.19 0.35
CA PHE A 66 -15.09 1.75 1.70
C PHE A 66 -15.81 2.82 2.55
N ALA A 67 -15.40 4.08 2.42
CA ALA A 67 -16.04 5.17 3.14
C ALA A 67 -17.48 5.39 2.67
N LEU A 68 -17.73 5.28 1.36
CA LEU A 68 -19.06 5.44 0.78
C LEU A 68 -20.02 4.32 1.18
N LEU A 69 -19.53 3.09 1.41
CA LEU A 69 -20.36 1.98 1.91
C LEU A 69 -21.02 2.25 3.27
N ARG A 70 -20.47 3.18 4.05
CA ARG A 70 -20.96 3.52 5.40
C ARG A 70 -21.69 4.86 5.44
N LYS A 71 -21.77 5.58 4.32
CA LYS A 71 -22.36 6.92 4.23
C LYS A 71 -23.64 6.90 3.39
N THR A 72 -24.61 7.71 3.78
CA THR A 72 -25.76 8.06 2.94
C THR A 72 -25.37 9.05 1.85
N THR A 73 -26.26 9.25 0.87
CA THR A 73 -26.10 10.25 -0.20
C THR A 73 -25.83 11.66 0.34
N ASP A 74 -26.37 11.97 1.54
CA ASP A 74 -26.20 13.25 2.23
C ASP A 74 -24.91 13.32 3.07
N GLY A 75 -24.08 12.27 3.06
CA GLY A 75 -22.77 12.24 3.70
C GLY A 75 -22.75 11.80 5.17
N HIS A 76 -23.90 11.52 5.79
CA HIS A 76 -24.00 11.05 7.16
C HIS A 76 -23.61 9.57 7.30
N VAL A 77 -22.89 9.21 8.37
CA VAL A 77 -22.52 7.83 8.66
C VAL A 77 -23.74 7.10 9.22
N VAL A 78 -24.22 6.09 8.50
CA VAL A 78 -25.49 5.40 8.81
C VAL A 78 -25.26 4.09 9.57
N SER A 79 -24.10 3.46 9.38
CA SER A 79 -23.85 2.12 9.90
C SER A 79 -22.37 1.83 10.10
N THR A 80 -22.06 1.08 11.15
CA THR A 80 -20.75 0.47 11.41
C THR A 80 -20.65 -0.97 10.91
N ALA A 81 -21.71 -1.49 10.30
CA ALA A 81 -21.73 -2.83 9.74
C ALA A 81 -20.72 -2.98 8.59
N HIS A 82 -20.33 -4.23 8.34
CA HIS A 82 -19.47 -4.57 7.22
C HIS A 82 -20.34 -4.84 6.00
N TYR A 83 -20.04 -4.13 4.91
CA TYR A 83 -20.70 -4.28 3.62
C TYR A 83 -19.69 -4.83 2.61
N MET A 84 -20.18 -5.62 1.67
CA MET A 84 -19.35 -6.11 0.58
C MET A 84 -19.09 -4.97 -0.41
N PRO A 85 -17.83 -4.59 -0.68
CA PRO A 85 -17.53 -3.60 -1.70
C PRO A 85 -17.81 -4.18 -3.10
N CYS A 86 -18.39 -3.35 -3.97
CA CYS A 86 -18.71 -3.68 -5.36
C CYS A 86 -18.26 -2.55 -6.29
N GLY A 87 -17.90 -2.90 -7.53
CA GLY A 87 -17.49 -1.97 -8.57
C GLY A 87 -15.98 -1.72 -8.64
N GLY A 88 -15.49 -1.46 -9.86
CA GLY A 88 -14.09 -1.13 -10.12
C GLY A 88 -13.12 -2.26 -9.74
N PHE A 89 -12.01 -1.93 -9.08
CA PHE A 89 -10.98 -2.92 -8.73
C PHE A 89 -11.47 -3.99 -7.73
N PHE A 90 -12.56 -3.74 -7.01
CA PHE A 90 -13.18 -4.72 -6.11
C PHE A 90 -13.80 -5.92 -6.84
N GLU A 91 -14.02 -5.84 -8.15
CA GLU A 91 -14.52 -6.96 -8.95
C GLU A 91 -13.45 -8.04 -9.15
N TYR A 92 -12.18 -7.64 -9.15
CA TYR A 92 -11.04 -8.54 -9.36
C TYR A 92 -10.47 -9.04 -8.03
N VAL A 93 -10.33 -8.15 -7.05
CA VAL A 93 -9.67 -8.43 -5.78
C VAL A 93 -10.46 -7.93 -4.60
N SER A 94 -10.37 -8.63 -3.48
CA SER A 94 -11.10 -8.35 -2.25
C SER A 94 -10.56 -7.12 -1.55
N CYS A 95 -9.22 -7.00 -1.54
CA CYS A 95 -8.49 -5.95 -0.86
C CYS A 95 -7.55 -5.21 -1.83
N PRO A 96 -8.08 -4.35 -2.72
CA PRO A 96 -7.25 -3.64 -3.70
C PRO A 96 -6.27 -2.65 -3.08
N HIS A 97 -6.58 -2.13 -1.90
CA HIS A 97 -5.73 -1.20 -1.14
C HIS A 97 -4.43 -1.86 -0.68
N TYR A 98 -4.45 -3.16 -0.36
CA TYR A 98 -3.25 -3.91 -0.01
C TYR A 98 -2.33 -4.09 -1.22
N PHE A 99 -2.91 -4.34 -2.41
CA PHE A 99 -2.14 -4.37 -3.64
C PHE A 99 -1.55 -3.01 -3.99
N ALA A 100 -2.33 -1.94 -3.82
CA ALA A 100 -1.87 -0.57 -4.00
C ALA A 100 -0.68 -0.23 -3.08
N GLU A 101 -0.74 -0.64 -1.81
CA GLU A 101 0.34 -0.43 -0.86
C GLU A 101 1.61 -1.18 -1.28
N ILE A 102 1.48 -2.45 -1.70
CA ILE A 102 2.61 -3.21 -2.25
C ILE A 102 3.26 -2.47 -3.44
N LEU A 103 2.46 -1.97 -4.38
CA LEU A 103 2.98 -1.21 -5.53
C LEU A 103 3.76 0.04 -5.12
N MET A 104 3.26 0.79 -4.12
CA MET A 104 3.94 1.98 -3.63
C MET A 104 5.30 1.63 -2.99
N TYR A 105 5.39 0.59 -2.17
CA TYR A 105 6.67 0.20 -1.57
C TYR A 105 7.66 -0.32 -2.62
N LEU A 106 7.20 -1.14 -3.57
CA LEU A 106 8.01 -1.61 -4.70
C LEU A 106 8.52 -0.44 -5.57
N SER A 107 7.70 0.60 -5.74
CA SER A 107 8.13 1.81 -6.44
C SER A 107 9.24 2.55 -5.70
N GLY A 108 9.20 2.61 -4.36
CA GLY A 108 10.30 3.12 -3.55
C GLY A 108 11.58 2.29 -3.74
N CYS A 109 11.45 0.96 -3.83
CA CYS A 109 12.55 0.05 -4.10
C CYS A 109 13.21 0.38 -5.47
N LEU A 110 12.42 0.79 -6.48
CA LEU A 110 12.91 1.23 -7.79
C LEU A 110 13.55 2.63 -7.77
N ILE A 111 12.93 3.58 -7.06
CA ILE A 111 13.41 4.97 -6.91
C ILE A 111 14.77 5.00 -6.22
N LEU A 112 14.96 4.21 -5.15
CA LEU A 112 16.25 4.08 -4.45
C LEU A 112 17.30 3.28 -5.23
N GLY A 113 17.00 2.91 -6.49
CA GLY A 113 17.90 2.17 -7.35
C GLY A 113 18.19 0.74 -6.88
N GLY A 114 17.42 0.20 -5.94
CA GLY A 114 17.60 -1.12 -5.36
C GLY A 114 18.83 -1.29 -4.46
N LYS A 115 19.50 -0.20 -4.07
CA LYS A 115 20.74 -0.23 -3.28
C LYS A 115 20.51 -0.29 -1.78
N SER A 116 19.39 0.25 -1.30
CA SER A 116 19.06 0.27 0.12
C SER A 116 18.62 -1.10 0.62
N TYR A 117 19.46 -1.74 1.42
CA TYR A 117 19.13 -3.01 2.08
C TYR A 117 17.97 -2.84 3.07
N THR A 118 17.98 -1.74 3.84
CA THR A 118 16.93 -1.42 4.82
C THR A 118 15.57 -1.30 4.14
N TRP A 119 15.50 -0.60 3.00
CA TRP A 119 14.25 -0.45 2.27
C TRP A 119 13.75 -1.77 1.68
N TRP A 120 14.65 -2.66 1.23
CA TRP A 120 14.25 -4.00 0.80
C TRP A 120 13.63 -4.83 1.93
N LEU A 121 14.15 -4.73 3.15
CA LEU A 121 13.55 -5.40 4.32
C LEU A 121 12.15 -4.84 4.62
N LEU A 122 11.96 -3.52 4.50
CA LEU A 122 10.64 -2.89 4.65
C LEU A 122 9.68 -3.31 3.52
N CYS A 123 10.13 -3.31 2.27
CA CYS A 123 9.37 -3.82 1.11
C CYS A 123 8.92 -5.27 1.37
N LEU A 124 9.81 -6.15 1.84
CA LEU A 124 9.49 -7.55 2.15
C LEU A 124 8.46 -7.67 3.28
N TRP A 125 8.67 -6.93 4.38
CA TRP A 125 7.72 -6.89 5.49
C TRP A 125 6.31 -6.50 5.03
N VAL A 126 6.21 -5.41 4.25
CA VAL A 126 4.93 -4.94 3.71
C VAL A 126 4.29 -5.98 2.81
N VAL A 127 5.04 -6.54 1.85
CA VAL A 127 4.51 -7.56 0.94
C VAL A 127 3.95 -8.75 1.71
N THR A 128 4.71 -9.29 2.66
CA THR A 128 4.27 -10.44 3.46
C THR A 128 3.05 -10.07 4.32
N ASN A 129 3.09 -8.95 5.05
CA ASN A 129 2.00 -8.54 5.92
C ASN A 129 0.70 -8.28 5.15
N GLN A 130 0.78 -7.59 4.01
CA GLN A 130 -0.38 -7.24 3.19
C GLN A 130 -0.99 -8.46 2.49
N ILE A 131 -0.16 -9.41 2.02
CA ILE A 131 -0.66 -10.67 1.44
C ILE A 131 -1.37 -11.50 2.52
N LEU A 132 -0.74 -11.70 3.69
CA LEU A 132 -1.34 -12.49 4.78
C LEU A 132 -2.65 -11.88 5.28
N THR A 133 -2.65 -10.57 5.52
CA THR A 133 -3.86 -9.86 5.98
C THR A 133 -4.96 -9.88 4.92
N GLY A 134 -4.59 -9.75 3.64
CA GLY A 134 -5.52 -9.85 2.52
C GLY A 134 -6.14 -11.23 2.39
N LEU A 135 -5.37 -12.30 2.58
CA LEU A 135 -5.87 -13.68 2.59
C LEU A 135 -6.85 -13.93 3.74
N MET A 136 -6.52 -13.49 4.95
CA MET A 136 -7.42 -13.59 6.10
C MET A 136 -8.72 -12.81 5.87
N SER A 137 -8.60 -11.59 5.32
CA SER A 137 -9.77 -10.76 4.98
C SER A 137 -10.63 -11.42 3.91
N HIS A 138 -10.01 -12.02 2.89
CA HIS A 138 -10.71 -12.75 1.83
C HIS A 138 -11.49 -13.95 2.38
N GLN A 139 -10.85 -14.77 3.21
CA GLN A 139 -11.51 -15.90 3.88
C GLN A 139 -12.68 -15.43 4.75
N TRP A 140 -12.49 -14.33 5.48
CA TRP A 140 -13.56 -13.74 6.28
C TRP A 140 -14.74 -13.27 5.41
N TYR A 141 -14.48 -12.64 4.26
CA TYR A 141 -15.53 -12.25 3.31
C TYR A 141 -16.30 -13.47 2.77
N GLN A 142 -15.60 -14.54 2.41
CA GLN A 142 -16.23 -15.79 1.93
C GLN A 142 -17.12 -16.44 2.99
N GLN A 143 -16.72 -16.40 4.26
CA GLN A 143 -17.51 -16.95 5.36
C GLN A 143 -18.69 -16.06 5.74
N LYS A 144 -18.54 -14.73 5.60
CA LYS A 144 -19.53 -13.76 6.06
C LYS A 144 -20.66 -13.53 5.05
N PHE A 145 -20.37 -13.60 3.75
CA PHE A 145 -21.33 -13.28 2.70
C PHE A 145 -21.63 -14.51 1.85
N GLU A 146 -22.88 -14.99 1.90
CA GLU A 146 -23.33 -16.16 1.12
C GLU A 146 -23.17 -15.95 -0.40
N ASN A 147 -23.38 -14.72 -0.88
CA ASN A 147 -23.29 -14.37 -2.30
C ASN A 147 -21.92 -13.79 -2.69
N TYR A 148 -20.83 -14.27 -2.07
CA TYR A 148 -19.48 -13.77 -2.36
C TYR A 148 -19.01 -14.19 -3.77
N PRO A 149 -18.52 -13.28 -4.64
CA PRO A 149 -18.13 -13.64 -6.00
C PRO A 149 -16.93 -14.60 -6.04
N PRO A 150 -17.07 -15.82 -6.62
CA PRO A 150 -16.04 -16.86 -6.55
C PRO A 150 -14.80 -16.56 -7.40
N LYS A 151 -14.91 -15.63 -8.37
CA LYS A 151 -13.80 -15.22 -9.24
C LYS A 151 -12.86 -14.19 -8.58
N ARG A 152 -13.28 -13.55 -7.48
CA ARG A 152 -12.45 -12.55 -6.78
C ARG A 152 -11.24 -13.23 -6.14
N LYS A 153 -10.08 -12.60 -6.26
CA LYS A 153 -8.85 -12.96 -5.56
C LYS A 153 -8.69 -12.13 -4.28
N ALA A 154 -7.74 -12.46 -3.42
CA ALA A 154 -7.53 -11.78 -2.16
C ALA A 154 -6.90 -10.38 -2.36
N VAL A 155 -5.74 -10.33 -3.04
CA VAL A 155 -4.89 -9.13 -3.15
C VAL A 155 -4.39 -8.90 -4.57
N ILE A 156 -3.76 -9.89 -5.22
CA ILE A 156 -3.15 -9.73 -6.54
C ILE A 156 -4.11 -10.30 -7.59
N PRO A 157 -4.55 -9.49 -8.57
CA PRO A 157 -5.46 -9.97 -9.61
C PRO A 157 -4.90 -11.22 -10.29
N PHE A 158 -5.76 -12.23 -10.47
CA PHE A 158 -5.45 -13.51 -11.11
C PHE A 158 -4.44 -14.43 -10.40
N ILE A 159 -3.75 -13.97 -9.35
CA ILE A 159 -2.73 -14.75 -8.64
C ILE A 159 -3.22 -15.16 -7.25
N VAL A 160 -3.40 -14.18 -6.35
CA VAL A 160 -3.67 -14.44 -4.93
C VAL A 160 -4.79 -13.60 -4.39
#